data_AF-A0A0B5F9D7-F1
#
_entry.id   AF-A0A0B5F9D7-F1
#
_cell.length_a   1.000
_cell.length_b   1.000
_cell.length_c   1.000
_cell.angle_alpha   90.00
_cell.angle_beta   90.00
_cell.angle_gamma   90.00
#
_symmetry.space_group_name_H-M   'P 1'
#
loop_
_entity.id
_entity.type
_entity.pdbx_description
1 polymer ?
#
loop_
_entity_poly.entity_id
_entity_poly.type
_entity_poly.pdbx_seq_one_letter_code
_entity_poly.pdbx_strand_id
1 'polypeptide(L)'
;MTLHITTPPRARGAIELLASRSVIRLVTEIDHNGAIPPRRLATSLPDLSSHQLRRAAEAARAHQLVQAAPGSGLELTPRGEELADLYDAAARWGRRHAYPAPVCEFSRRIHDVLDLLAPPLSTESADGLFRPSTAHLLSDEAEADLARPRALLAQWLANSPQTTAELELDYSRAV
;
A
#
# COMPACT_ATOMS: atom_id res chain seq x y z
N MET A 1 -11.66 -23.94 17.24
CA MET A 1 -10.40 -23.22 17.52
C MET A 1 -10.30 -22.10 16.51
N THR A 2 -10.43 -20.86 16.95
CA THR A 2 -10.32 -19.68 16.07
C THR A 2 -8.87 -19.23 16.11
N LEU A 3 -8.14 -19.40 15.01
CA LEU A 3 -6.78 -18.89 14.88
C LEU A 3 -6.84 -17.37 14.73
N HIS A 4 -6.42 -16.64 15.77
CA HIS A 4 -6.20 -15.21 15.67
C HIS A 4 -4.92 -14.98 14.88
N ILE A 5 -5.05 -14.62 13.60
CA ILE A 5 -3.92 -14.19 12.77
C ILE A 5 -3.55 -12.78 13.23
N THR A 6 -2.65 -12.67 14.21
CA THR A 6 -2.05 -11.39 14.58
C THR A 6 -1.07 -10.99 13.50
N THR A 7 -1.38 -9.91 12.76
CA THR A 7 -0.43 -9.31 11.83
C THR A 7 0.75 -8.75 12.63
N PRO A 8 2.01 -9.15 12.35
CA PRO A 8 3.14 -8.67 13.13
C PRO A 8 3.32 -7.14 12.97
N PRO A 9 3.91 -6.45 13.96
CA PRO A 9 4.05 -4.99 13.95
C PRO A 9 4.81 -4.44 12.73
N ARG A 10 5.71 -5.23 12.14
CA ARG A 10 6.41 -4.87 10.89
C ARG A 10 5.50 -4.93 9.67
N ALA A 11 4.62 -5.93 9.57
CA ALA A 11 3.60 -6.01 8.53
C ALA A 11 2.59 -4.87 8.65
N ARG A 12 2.24 -4.45 9.88
CA ARG A 12 1.43 -3.25 10.12
C ARG A 12 2.11 -1.97 9.62
N GLY A 13 3.38 -1.77 9.96
CA GLY A 13 4.16 -0.62 9.47
C GLY A 13 4.32 -0.61 7.94
N ALA A 14 4.41 -1.78 7.31
CA ALA A 14 4.41 -1.90 5.86
C ALA A 14 3.05 -1.49 5.26
N ILE A 15 1.92 -1.93 5.83
CA ILE A 15 0.58 -1.55 5.36
C ILE A 15 0.33 -0.04 5.53
N GLU A 16 0.71 0.54 6.66
CA GLU A 16 0.61 2.00 6.90
C GLU A 16 1.45 2.80 5.88
N LEU A 17 2.62 2.27 5.49
CA LEU A 17 3.41 2.83 4.40
C LEU A 17 2.69 2.73 3.04
N LEU A 18 2.11 1.56 2.71
CA LEU A 18 1.36 1.36 1.46
C LEU A 18 0.18 2.33 1.35
N ALA A 19 -0.50 2.60 2.46
CA ALA A 19 -1.61 3.53 2.49
C ALA A 19 -1.17 5.00 2.40
N SER A 20 0.11 5.32 2.65
CA SER A 20 0.59 6.70 2.65
C SER A 20 0.39 7.39 1.30
N ARG A 21 -0.40 8.48 1.30
CA ARG A 21 -0.69 9.29 0.09
C ARG A 21 0.57 9.71 -0.66
N SER A 22 1.63 10.11 0.05
CA SER A 22 2.87 10.55 -0.59
C SER A 22 3.64 9.40 -1.24
N VAL A 23 3.55 8.19 -0.68
CA VAL A 23 4.16 6.98 -1.27
C VAL A 23 3.33 6.52 -2.48
N ILE A 24 2.00 6.49 -2.36
CA ILE A 24 1.09 6.20 -3.48
C ILE A 24 1.40 7.13 -4.65
N ARG A 25 1.46 8.44 -4.40
CA ARG A 25 1.74 9.43 -5.44
C ARG A 25 3.14 9.24 -6.04
N LEU A 26 4.18 9.01 -5.23
CA LEU A 26 5.55 8.80 -5.72
C LEU A 26 5.65 7.55 -6.61
N VAL A 27 5.16 6.41 -6.14
CA VAL A 27 5.27 5.13 -6.87
C VAL A 27 4.50 5.20 -8.18
N THR A 28 3.28 5.72 -8.15
CA THR A 28 2.46 5.85 -9.38
C THR A 28 3.01 6.88 -10.35
N GLU A 29 3.68 7.94 -9.88
CA GLU A 29 4.33 8.89 -10.79
C GLU A 29 5.50 8.24 -11.54
N ILE A 30 6.31 7.42 -10.85
CA ILE A 30 7.43 6.69 -11.48
C ILE A 30 6.90 5.58 -12.39
N ASP A 31 5.84 4.87 -12.00
CA ASP A 31 5.20 3.84 -12.83
C ASP A 31 4.72 4.40 -14.18
N HIS A 32 4.00 5.53 -14.16
CA HIS A 32 3.43 6.11 -15.38
C HIS A 32 4.47 6.81 -16.27
N ASN A 33 5.54 7.36 -15.70
CA ASN A 33 6.46 8.24 -16.44
C ASN A 33 7.91 7.74 -16.50
N GLY A 34 8.20 6.62 -15.85
CA GLY A 34 9.55 6.10 -15.66
C GLY A 34 10.34 6.86 -14.59
N ALA A 35 11.65 6.61 -14.57
CA ALA A 35 12.56 7.17 -13.58
C ALA A 35 12.50 8.70 -13.50
N ILE A 36 12.46 9.25 -12.27
CA ILE A 36 12.38 10.70 -12.03
C ILE A 36 13.78 11.23 -11.67
N PRO A 37 14.37 12.13 -12.48
CA PRO A 37 15.62 12.79 -12.13
C PRO A 37 15.50 13.57 -10.81
N PRO A 38 16.53 13.62 -9.94
CA PRO A 38 16.44 14.31 -8.64
C PRO A 38 16.03 15.78 -8.75
N ARG A 39 16.48 16.46 -9.81
CA ARG A 39 16.15 17.87 -10.09
C ARG A 39 14.71 18.08 -10.56
N ARG A 40 14.04 17.04 -11.05
CA ARG A 40 12.66 17.09 -11.54
C ARG A 40 11.63 16.63 -10.51
N LEU A 41 12.07 16.02 -9.40
CA LEU A 41 11.17 15.40 -8.42
C LEU A 41 10.08 16.34 -7.90
N ALA A 42 10.43 17.57 -7.54
CA ALA A 42 9.45 18.57 -7.08
C ALA A 42 8.50 19.05 -8.19
N THR A 43 8.96 19.08 -9.44
CA THR A 43 8.14 19.50 -10.59
C THR A 43 7.18 18.40 -11.04
N SER A 44 7.60 17.13 -10.95
CA SER A 44 6.74 15.97 -11.27
C SER A 44 5.65 15.74 -10.22
N LEU A 45 5.86 16.21 -8.98
CA LEU A 45 4.99 15.98 -7.84
C LEU A 45 4.63 17.31 -7.15
N PRO A 46 3.98 18.24 -7.87
CA PRO A 46 3.75 19.61 -7.37
C PRO A 46 2.75 19.66 -6.21
N ASP A 47 1.96 18.60 -6.03
CA ASP A 47 1.01 18.42 -4.93
C ASP A 47 1.69 18.03 -3.60
N LEU A 48 2.99 17.69 -3.62
CA LEU A 48 3.76 17.32 -2.44
C LEU A 48 4.78 18.41 -2.07
N SER A 49 4.82 18.79 -0.79
CA SER A 49 5.89 19.65 -0.27
C SER A 49 7.25 18.95 -0.33
N SER A 50 8.34 19.72 -0.37
CA SER A 50 9.72 19.17 -0.35
C SER A 50 9.97 18.24 0.83
N HIS A 51 9.36 18.52 1.98
CA HIS A 51 9.44 17.64 3.16
C HIS A 51 8.73 16.31 2.91
N GLN A 52 7.50 16.33 2.37
CA GLN A 52 6.76 15.11 2.04
C GLN A 52 7.48 14.28 0.98
N LEU A 53 8.07 14.92 -0.04
CA LEU A 53 8.87 14.24 -1.06
C LEU A 53 10.08 13.55 -0.47
N ARG A 54 10.84 14.25 0.37
CA ARG A 54 12.00 13.66 1.04
C ARG A 54 11.59 12.46 1.89
N ARG A 55 10.56 12.59 2.72
CA ARG A 55 10.07 11.51 3.58
C ARG A 55 9.53 10.32 2.78
N ALA A 56 8.80 10.57 1.70
CA ALA A 56 8.30 9.52 0.82
C ALA A 56 9.45 8.77 0.12
N ALA A 57 10.44 9.49 -0.41
CA ALA A 57 11.61 8.87 -1.04
C ALA A 57 12.48 8.10 -0.03
N GLU A 58 12.69 8.62 1.18
CA GLU A 58 13.38 7.92 2.27
C GLU A 58 12.66 6.62 2.64
N ALA A 59 11.34 6.69 2.86
CA ALA A 59 10.55 5.53 3.23
C ALA A 59 10.47 4.49 2.09
N ALA A 60 10.27 4.94 0.85
CA ALA A 60 10.26 4.07 -0.31
C ALA A 60 11.61 3.34 -0.51
N ARG A 61 12.75 4.01 -0.27
CA ARG A 61 14.07 3.36 -0.29
C ARG A 61 14.24 2.36 0.85
N ALA A 62 13.83 2.71 2.07
CA ALA A 62 13.93 1.83 3.24
C ALA A 62 13.14 0.52 3.04
N HIS A 63 12.06 0.57 2.28
CA HIS A 63 11.24 -0.59 1.92
C HIS A 63 11.55 -1.17 0.54
N GLN A 64 12.68 -0.77 -0.06
CA GLN A 64 13.18 -1.26 -1.34
C GLN A 64 12.17 -1.13 -2.49
N LEU A 65 11.32 -0.11 -2.47
CA LEU A 65 10.34 0.17 -3.53
C LEU A 65 10.97 0.96 -4.68
N VAL A 66 11.97 1.77 -4.35
CA VAL A 66 12.68 2.62 -5.30
C VAL A 66 14.17 2.51 -5.10
N GLN A 67 14.92 2.71 -6.17
CA GLN A 67 16.38 2.77 -6.16
C GLN A 67 16.89 3.96 -6.98
N ALA A 68 18.14 4.35 -6.75
CA ALA A 68 18.80 5.35 -7.57
C ALA A 68 19.44 4.66 -8.77
N ALA A 69 18.96 4.99 -9.98
CA ALA A 69 19.60 4.64 -11.23
C ALA A 69 20.59 5.73 -11.66
N PRO A 70 21.86 5.36 -11.91
CA PRO A 70 22.84 6.27 -12.49
C PRO A 70 22.31 6.91 -13.79
N GLY A 71 22.35 8.24 -13.87
CA GLY A 71 21.91 8.99 -15.05
C GLY A 71 20.39 9.20 -15.18
N SER A 72 19.56 8.33 -14.60
CA SER A 72 18.09 8.40 -14.74
C SER A 72 17.36 8.95 -13.52
N GLY A 73 17.93 8.77 -12.31
CA GLY A 73 17.36 9.27 -11.06
C GLY A 73 16.67 8.18 -10.24
N LEU A 74 15.49 8.46 -9.71
CA LEU A 74 14.75 7.54 -8.86
C LEU A 74 13.82 6.66 -9.70
N GLU A 75 14.01 5.34 -9.67
CA GLU A 75 13.21 4.37 -10.42
C GLU A 75 12.58 3.33 -9.49
N LEU A 76 11.57 2.60 -9.98
CA LEU A 76 11.00 1.47 -9.26
C LEU A 76 11.97 0.29 -9.27
N THR A 77 11.98 -0.46 -8.17
CA THR A 77 12.52 -1.82 -8.14
C THR A 77 11.42 -2.80 -8.58
N PRO A 78 11.71 -4.10 -8.79
CA PRO A 78 10.65 -5.09 -9.04
C PRO A 78 9.55 -5.09 -7.95
N ARG A 79 9.94 -4.87 -6.68
CA ARG A 79 9.00 -4.74 -5.56
C ARG A 79 8.14 -3.46 -5.64
N GLY A 80 8.71 -2.39 -6.18
CA GLY A 80 8.00 -1.16 -6.49
C GLY A 80 6.99 -1.33 -7.62
N GLU A 81 7.34 -2.11 -8.65
CA GLU A 81 6.45 -2.47 -9.76
C GLU A 81 5.27 -3.33 -9.28
N GLU A 82 5.52 -4.36 -8.47
CA GLU A 82 4.45 -5.16 -7.85
C GLU A 82 3.49 -4.30 -7.01
N LEU A 83 4.02 -3.27 -6.34
CA LEU A 83 3.19 -2.32 -5.59
C LEU A 83 2.37 -1.41 -6.52
N ALA A 84 2.94 -0.98 -7.65
CA ALA A 84 2.22 -0.21 -8.65
C ALA A 84 1.05 -1.02 -9.25
N ASP A 85 1.26 -2.32 -9.51
CA ASP A 85 0.20 -3.23 -9.94
C ASP A 85 -0.93 -3.35 -8.92
N LEU A 86 -0.60 -3.44 -7.62
CA LEU A 86 -1.59 -3.40 -6.54
C LEU A 86 -2.37 -2.07 -6.54
N TYR A 87 -1.69 -0.94 -6.71
CA TYR A 87 -2.34 0.37 -6.77
C TYR A 87 -3.27 0.53 -7.99
N ASP A 88 -2.88 0.07 -9.18
CA ASP A 88 -3.76 0.08 -10.35
C ASP A 88 -4.97 -0.84 -10.13
N ALA A 89 -4.77 -2.04 -9.60
CA ALA A 89 -5.87 -2.95 -9.29
C ALA A 89 -6.86 -2.34 -8.27
N ALA A 90 -6.34 -1.70 -7.22
CA ALA A 90 -7.15 -0.99 -6.23
C ALA A 90 -7.91 0.19 -6.84
N ALA A 91 -7.24 1.01 -7.66
CA ALA A 91 -7.87 2.15 -8.33
C ALA A 91 -8.94 1.70 -9.33
N ARG A 92 -8.70 0.61 -10.07
CA ARG A 92 -9.66 0.02 -11.00
C ARG A 92 -10.88 -0.53 -10.29
N TRP A 93 -10.67 -1.24 -9.17
CA TRP A 93 -11.76 -1.71 -8.31
C TRP A 93 -12.59 -0.53 -7.78
N GLY A 94 -11.94 0.48 -7.21
CA GLY A 94 -12.64 1.65 -6.66
C GLY A 94 -13.42 2.43 -7.72
N ARG A 95 -12.90 2.53 -8.96
CA ARG A 95 -13.66 3.13 -10.07
C ARG A 95 -14.89 2.30 -10.45
N ARG A 96 -14.75 0.98 -10.55
CA ARG A 96 -15.85 0.07 -10.92
C ARG A 96 -17.00 0.16 -9.93
N HIS A 97 -16.67 0.20 -8.64
CA HIS A 97 -17.66 0.18 -7.55
C HIS A 97 -17.98 1.57 -6.98
N ALA A 98 -17.56 2.64 -7.68
CA ALA A 98 -17.74 4.03 -7.28
C ALA A 98 -17.31 4.34 -5.83
N TYR A 99 -16.28 3.65 -5.35
CA TYR A 99 -15.76 3.72 -3.99
C TYR A 99 -14.47 4.58 -3.92
N PRO A 100 -14.27 5.36 -2.85
CA PRO A 100 -15.21 5.71 -1.78
C PRO A 100 -16.37 6.61 -2.26
N ALA A 101 -16.19 7.25 -3.41
CA ALA A 101 -17.17 8.06 -4.11
C ALA A 101 -16.89 7.99 -5.62
N PRO A 102 -17.89 8.26 -6.48
CA PRO A 102 -17.73 8.25 -7.93
C PRO A 102 -16.56 9.13 -8.41
N VAL A 103 -16.42 10.31 -7.79
CA VAL A 103 -15.33 11.26 -8.04
C VAL A 103 -14.55 11.47 -6.76
N CYS A 104 -13.25 11.16 -6.79
CA CYS A 104 -12.31 11.42 -5.72
C CYS A 104 -10.88 11.38 -6.25
N GLU A 105 -9.96 11.96 -5.48
CA GLU A 105 -8.53 11.92 -5.79
C GLU A 105 -8.01 10.49 -5.87
N PHE A 106 -7.14 10.24 -6.84
CA PHE A 106 -6.58 8.91 -7.11
C PHE A 106 -5.94 8.29 -5.86
N SER A 107 -5.09 9.04 -5.16
CA SER A 107 -4.42 8.55 -3.94
C SER A 107 -5.39 8.32 -2.77
N ARG A 108 -6.53 9.04 -2.73
CA ARG A 108 -7.59 8.78 -1.75
C ARG A 108 -8.28 7.46 -2.05
N ARG A 109 -8.64 7.24 -3.32
CA ARG A 109 -9.29 5.99 -3.76
C ARG A 109 -8.44 4.79 -3.40
N ILE A 110 -7.14 4.82 -3.70
CA ILE A 110 -6.24 3.73 -3.35
C ILE A 110 -6.17 3.53 -1.84
N HIS A 111 -5.94 4.59 -1.06
CA HIS A 111 -5.91 4.50 0.40
C HIS A 111 -7.17 3.82 0.95
N ASP A 112 -8.35 4.29 0.55
CA ASP A 112 -9.62 3.76 1.07
C ASP A 112 -9.83 2.30 0.66
N VAL A 113 -9.38 1.89 -0.53
CA VAL A 113 -9.42 0.47 -0.94
C VAL A 113 -8.41 -0.37 -0.16
N LEU A 114 -7.21 0.12 0.09
CA LEU A 114 -6.23 -0.60 0.92
C LEU A 114 -6.72 -0.78 2.35
N ASP A 115 -7.42 0.21 2.90
CA ASP A 115 -8.11 0.12 4.19
C ASP A 115 -9.18 -1.00 4.22
N LEU A 116 -9.84 -1.29 3.08
CA LEU A 116 -10.76 -2.44 2.96
C LEU A 116 -10.04 -3.79 2.90
N LEU A 117 -8.81 -3.81 2.36
CA LEU A 117 -8.01 -5.03 2.20
C LEU A 117 -7.29 -5.41 3.49
N ALA A 118 -6.97 -4.44 4.34
CA ALA A 118 -6.41 -4.70 5.65
C ALA A 118 -7.40 -5.57 6.46
N PRO A 119 -6.95 -6.70 7.05
CA PRO A 119 -7.75 -7.40 8.04
C PRO A 119 -8.20 -6.39 9.11
N PRO A 120 -9.40 -6.52 9.71
CA PRO A 120 -9.78 -5.64 10.81
C PRO A 120 -8.76 -5.80 11.96
N LEU A 121 -7.79 -4.89 12.03
CA LEU A 121 -6.71 -4.86 13.02
C LEU A 121 -7.22 -4.41 14.41
N SER A 122 -8.51 -4.54 14.68
CA SER A 122 -9.18 -4.00 15.86
C SER A 122 -9.78 -5.12 16.69
N THR A 123 -8.94 -5.75 17.51
CA THR A 123 -9.36 -6.13 18.84
C THR A 123 -9.30 -4.88 19.72
N GLU A 124 -10.47 -4.40 20.15
CA GLU A 124 -10.72 -3.47 21.26
C GLU A 124 -9.84 -2.22 21.35
N SER A 125 -10.37 -1.09 20.89
CA SER A 125 -10.19 0.18 21.62
C SER A 125 -11.58 0.68 22.00
N ALA A 126 -11.95 0.41 23.25
CA ALA A 126 -13.13 0.96 23.88
C ALA A 126 -12.85 2.42 24.28
N ASP A 127 -12.72 3.32 23.31
CA ASP A 127 -13.21 4.70 23.40
C ASP A 127 -13.00 5.43 22.07
N GLY A 128 -14.03 6.16 21.62
CA GLY A 128 -13.90 7.19 20.59
C GLY A 128 -14.15 6.77 19.14
N LEU A 129 -15.42 6.94 18.73
CA LEU A 129 -15.93 6.99 17.34
C LEU A 129 -15.89 5.66 16.57
N PHE A 130 -17.04 4.99 16.57
CA PHE A 130 -17.46 3.99 15.59
C PHE A 130 -17.03 4.42 14.17
N ARG A 131 -15.93 3.87 13.63
CA ARG A 131 -15.75 3.76 12.18
C ARG A 131 -16.64 2.59 11.79
N PRO A 132 -17.75 2.80 11.05
CA PRO A 132 -18.52 1.67 10.55
C PRO A 132 -17.55 0.83 9.72
N SER A 133 -17.44 -0.47 10.04
CA SER A 133 -16.66 -1.38 9.21
C SER A 133 -17.29 -1.38 7.82
N THR A 134 -16.70 -0.63 6.89
CA THR A 134 -17.24 -0.38 5.55
C THR A 134 -17.40 -1.66 4.73
N ALA A 135 -16.79 -2.76 5.18
CA ALA A 135 -16.99 -4.11 4.68
C ALA A 135 -18.46 -4.57 4.72
N HIS A 136 -19.29 -4.06 5.65
CA HIS A 136 -20.72 -4.43 5.74
C HIS A 136 -21.63 -3.66 4.76
N LEU A 137 -21.09 -2.75 3.94
CA LEU A 137 -21.86 -1.93 2.98
C LEU A 137 -21.56 -2.27 1.52
N LEU A 138 -20.64 -3.20 1.25
CA LEU A 138 -20.29 -3.63 -0.11
C LEU A 138 -21.30 -4.66 -0.60
N SER A 139 -21.65 -4.63 -1.89
CA SER A 139 -22.39 -5.72 -2.52
C SER A 139 -21.53 -6.98 -2.57
N ASP A 140 -22.17 -8.16 -2.64
CA ASP A 140 -21.46 -9.44 -2.79
C ASP A 140 -20.54 -9.45 -4.02
N GLU A 141 -20.94 -8.76 -5.10
CA GLU A 141 -20.13 -8.57 -6.30
C GLU A 141 -18.88 -7.72 -6.03
N ALA A 142 -19.03 -6.60 -5.31
CA ALA A 142 -17.91 -5.74 -4.95
C ALA A 142 -16.91 -6.48 -4.06
N GLU A 143 -17.41 -7.29 -3.12
CA GLU A 143 -16.60 -8.13 -2.24
C GLU A 143 -15.86 -9.23 -3.01
N ALA A 144 -16.52 -9.90 -3.96
CA ALA A 144 -15.88 -10.89 -4.82
C ALA A 144 -14.77 -10.28 -5.69
N ASP A 145 -15.02 -9.09 -6.23
CA ASP A 145 -14.06 -8.35 -7.06
C ASP A 145 -12.79 -7.90 -6.28
N LEU A 146 -12.85 -7.82 -4.95
CA LEU A 146 -11.67 -7.56 -4.11
C LEU A 146 -10.65 -8.72 -4.13
N ALA A 147 -11.02 -9.90 -4.64
CA ALA A 147 -10.12 -11.05 -4.72
C ALA A 147 -8.81 -10.73 -5.44
N ARG A 148 -8.85 -9.94 -6.52
CA ARG A 148 -7.63 -9.56 -7.27
C ARG A 148 -6.71 -8.62 -6.47
N PRO A 149 -7.18 -7.47 -5.95
CA PRO A 149 -6.37 -6.65 -5.04
C PRO A 149 -5.85 -7.43 -3.82
N ARG A 150 -6.63 -8.35 -3.25
CA ARG A 150 -6.17 -9.23 -2.15
C ARG A 150 -5.03 -10.15 -2.57
N ALA A 151 -5.12 -10.76 -3.73
CA ALA A 151 -4.06 -11.63 -4.26
C ALA A 151 -2.75 -10.86 -4.49
N LEU A 152 -2.82 -9.66 -5.05
CA LEU A 152 -1.65 -8.79 -5.26
C LEU A 152 -1.04 -8.33 -3.94
N LEU A 153 -1.87 -7.96 -2.95
CA LEU A 153 -1.40 -7.63 -1.61
C LEU A 153 -0.69 -8.82 -0.94
N ALA A 154 -1.28 -10.01 -1.04
CA ALA A 154 -0.67 -11.24 -0.49
C ALA A 154 0.66 -11.56 -1.18
N GLN A 155 0.74 -11.42 -2.51
CA GLN A 155 1.97 -11.60 -3.28
C GLN A 155 3.05 -10.61 -2.83
N TRP A 156 2.71 -9.32 -2.75
CA TRP A 156 3.65 -8.29 -2.31
C TRP A 156 4.16 -8.53 -0.88
N LEU A 157 3.26 -8.94 0.03
CA LEU A 157 3.61 -9.30 1.41
C LEU A 157 4.52 -10.54 1.48
N ALA A 158 4.29 -11.55 0.62
CA ALA A 158 5.12 -12.75 0.54
C ALA A 158 6.52 -12.45 0.00
N ASN A 159 6.62 -11.54 -0.98
CA ASN A 159 7.89 -11.08 -1.57
C ASN A 159 8.62 -10.05 -0.68
N SER A 160 8.18 -9.89 0.57
CA SER A 160 8.78 -8.98 1.54
C SER A 160 9.84 -9.69 2.38
N PRO A 161 11.13 -9.34 2.24
CA PRO A 161 12.21 -9.99 3.00
C PRO A 161 12.06 -9.80 4.52
N GLN A 162 11.26 -8.83 4.95
CA GLN A 162 10.94 -8.58 6.36
C GLN A 162 9.85 -9.53 6.90
N THR A 163 9.01 -10.10 6.04
CA THR A 163 7.97 -11.07 6.41
C THR A 163 8.54 -12.49 6.49
N THR A 164 9.49 -12.82 5.60
CA THR A 164 10.16 -14.13 5.59
C THR A 164 11.05 -14.35 6.82
N ALA A 165 11.73 -13.30 7.30
CA ALA A 165 12.58 -13.38 8.51
C ALA A 165 11.79 -13.65 9.80
N GLU A 166 10.51 -13.27 9.88
CA GLU A 166 9.66 -13.51 11.06
C GLU A 166 8.99 -14.89 11.03
N LEU A 167 8.58 -15.38 9.86
CA LEU A 167 8.04 -16.75 9.72
C LEU A 167 9.07 -17.83 10.12
N GLU A 168 10.35 -17.57 9.85
CA GLU A 168 11.45 -18.47 10.23
C GLU A 168 11.74 -18.42 11.75
N LEU A 169 11.57 -17.25 12.38
CA LEU A 169 11.74 -17.07 13.83
C LEU A 169 10.58 -17.68 14.63
N ASP A 170 9.33 -17.58 14.16
CA ASP A 170 8.19 -18.21 14.81
C ASP A 170 8.20 -19.74 14.64
N TYR A 171 8.66 -20.26 13.48
CA TYR A 171 8.87 -21.69 13.28
C TYR A 171 9.97 -22.24 14.21
N SER A 172 11.04 -21.48 14.43
CA SER A 172 12.15 -21.88 15.32
C SER A 172 11.81 -21.80 16.82
N ARG A 173 10.71 -21.13 17.19
CA ARG A 173 10.26 -21.00 18.59
C ARG A 173 9.19 -22.03 18.97
N ALA A 174 8.68 -22.77 17.98
CA ALA A 174 7.64 -23.77 18.13
C ALA A 174 8.17 -25.22 18.11
N VAL A 175 9.50 -25.42 18.16
CA VAL A 175 10.18 -26.72 18.23
C VAL A 175 10.90 -26.88 19.56
#